data_AF-A0A7V4IWK1-F1
#
_entry.id   AF-A0A7V4IWK1-F1
#
_cell.length_a   1.000
_cell.length_b   1.000
_cell.length_c   1.000
_cell.angle_alpha   90.00
_cell.angle_beta   90.00
_cell.angle_gamma   90.00
#
_symmetry.space_group_name_H-M   'P 1'
#
loop_
_entity.id
_entity.type
_entity.pdbx_description
1 polymer ?
#
loop_
_entity_poly.entity_id
_entity_poly.type
_entity_poly.pdbx_seq_one_letter_code
_entity_poly.pdbx_strand_id
1 'polypeptide(L)' 'IERLVNQIEANVLAMNKSEVTAREIGDMVLRGLRELDEVAYIRYAIVYLNLKDLESVKNEIERLLSER' A
#
# COMPACT_ATOMS: atom_id res chain seq x y z
N ILE A 1 5.56 10.26 -5.47
CA ILE A 1 4.25 10.17 -4.76
C ILE A 1 3.11 10.71 -5.62
N GLU A 2 3.17 11.93 -6.16
CA GLU A 2 2.09 12.49 -7.01
C GLU A 2 1.66 11.57 -8.16
N ARG A 3 2.63 10.97 -8.88
CA ARG A 3 2.33 9.99 -9.94
C ARG A 3 1.50 8.80 -9.43
N LEU A 4 1.79 8.29 -8.24
CA LEU A 4 1.03 7.19 -7.63
C LEU A 4 -0.39 7.64 -7.29
N VAL A 5 -0.55 8.84 -6.72
CA VAL A 5 -1.87 9.41 -6.40
C VAL A 5 -2.71 9.55 -7.67
N ASN A 6 -2.15 10.13 -8.74
CA ASN A 6 -2.85 10.30 -10.01
C ASN A 6 -3.24 8.95 -10.63
N GLN A 7 -2.37 7.93 -10.51
CA GLN A 7 -2.68 6.57 -10.98
C GLN A 7 -3.84 5.95 -10.21
N ILE A 8 -3.86 6.11 -8.88
CA ILE A 8 -4.94 5.60 -8.02
C ILE A 8 -6.25 6.31 -8.36
N GLU A 9 -6.23 7.63 -8.50
CA GLU A 9 -7.40 8.42 -8.88
C GLU A 9 -7.96 7.98 -10.24
N ALA A 10 -7.10 7.83 -11.26
CA ALA A 10 -7.50 7.34 -12.57
C ALA A 10 -8.12 5.93 -12.50
N ASN A 11 -7.55 5.03 -11.70
CA ASN A 11 -8.10 3.69 -11.49
C ASN A 11 -9.48 3.74 -10.81
N VAL A 12 -9.63 4.58 -9.77
CA VAL A 12 -10.90 4.77 -9.06
C VAL A 12 -11.99 5.31 -9.98
N LEU A 13 -11.67 6.32 -10.80
CA LEU A 13 -12.61 6.88 -11.78
C LEU A 13 -13.00 5.84 -12.84
N ALA A 14 -12.05 5.02 -13.29
CA ALA A 14 -12.31 3.96 -14.27
C ALA A 14 -13.22 2.83 -13.74
N MET A 15 -13.36 2.68 -12.42
CA MET A 15 -14.24 1.66 -11.83
C MET A 15 -15.73 1.95 -12.04
N ASN A 16 -16.12 3.19 -12.38
CA ASN A 16 -17.51 3.61 -12.60
C ASN A 16 -18.46 3.22 -11.45
N LYS A 17 -17.95 3.24 -10.21
CA LYS A 17 -18.74 3.00 -9.00
C LYS A 17 -19.15 4.33 -8.37
N SER A 18 -20.35 4.38 -7.80
CA SER A 18 -20.82 5.52 -7.01
C SER A 18 -20.11 5.64 -5.65
N GLU A 19 -19.63 4.53 -5.12
CA GLU A 19 -18.93 4.45 -3.84
C GLU A 19 -17.70 3.54 -3.97
N VAL A 20 -16.62 3.92 -3.29
CA VAL A 20 -15.39 3.15 -3.20
C VAL A 20 -14.98 3.06 -1.74
N THR A 21 -14.64 1.86 -1.31
CA THR A 21 -14.25 1.61 0.09
C THR A 21 -12.84 2.12 0.37
N ALA A 22 -12.58 2.55 1.60
CA ALA A 22 -11.23 2.92 2.04
C ALA A 22 -10.23 1.76 1.89
N ARG A 23 -10.70 0.51 2.00
CA ARG A 23 -9.88 -0.69 1.76
C ARG A 23 -9.43 -0.80 0.30
N GLU A 24 -10.33 -0.58 -0.65
CA GLU A 24 -9.96 -0.60 -2.08
C GLU A 24 -8.85 0.42 -2.38
N ILE A 25 -8.96 1.64 -1.85
CA ILE A 25 -7.94 2.68 -2.01
C ILE A 25 -6.63 2.28 -1.30
N GLY A 26 -6.73 1.80 -0.05
CA GLY A 26 -5.56 1.43 0.74
C GLY A 26 -4.78 0.28 0.13
N ASP A 27 -5.44 -0.70 -0.48
CA ASP A 27 -4.80 -1.79 -1.22
C ASP A 27 -4.04 -1.27 -2.46
N MET A 28 -4.60 -0.26 -3.16
CA MET A 28 -3.91 0.37 -4.29
C MET A 28 -2.68 1.17 -3.83
N VAL A 29 -2.80 1.91 -2.72
CA VAL A 29 -1.67 2.62 -2.11
C VAL A 29 -0.57 1.64 -1.71
N LEU A 30 -0.93 0.55 -1.02
CA LEU A 30 0.02 -0.44 -0.54
C LEU A 30 0.78 -1.10 -1.70
N ARG A 31 0.09 -1.50 -2.77
CA ARG A 31 0.75 -2.02 -3.99
C ARG A 31 1.69 -1.00 -4.63
N GLY A 32 1.24 0.23 -4.80
CA GLY A 32 2.06 1.25 -5.45
C GLY A 32 3.27 1.69 -4.63
N LEU A 33 3.14 1.75 -3.30
CA LEU A 33 4.26 2.06 -2.42
C LEU A 33 5.31 0.95 -2.43
N ARG A 34 4.90 -0.32 -2.56
CA ARG A 34 5.83 -1.45 -2.62
C ARG A 34 6.84 -1.33 -3.76
N GLU A 35 6.40 -0.80 -4.92
CA GLU A 35 7.27 -0.57 -6.07
C GLU A 35 8.02 0.76 -6.02
N LEU A 36 7.42 1.78 -5.38
CA LEU A 36 7.96 3.14 -5.38
C LEU A 36 9.01 3.36 -4.29
N ASP A 37 8.76 2.88 -3.07
CA ASP A 37 9.59 3.12 -1.88
C ASP A 37 9.24 2.09 -0.78
N GLU A 38 10.13 1.13 -0.58
CA GLU A 38 10.02 0.05 0.43
C GLU A 38 9.87 0.60 1.86
N VAL A 39 10.49 1.74 2.19
CA VAL A 39 10.39 2.37 3.53
C VAL A 39 9.02 3.02 3.72
N ALA A 40 8.53 3.73 2.71
CA ALA A 40 7.18 4.31 2.73
C ALA A 40 6.10 3.23 2.79
N TYR A 41 6.30 2.11 2.07
CA TYR A 41 5.46 0.92 2.14
C TYR A 41 5.35 0.42 3.58
N ILE A 42 6.47 0.16 4.27
CA ILE A 42 6.44 -0.35 5.65
C ILE A 42 5.72 0.61 6.58
N ARG A 43 5.98 1.92 6.50
CA ARG A 43 5.29 2.92 7.33
C ARG A 43 3.77 2.90 7.14
N TYR A 44 3.32 2.74 5.90
CA TYR A 44 1.89 2.64 5.60
C TYR A 44 1.31 1.29 6.07
N ALA A 45 2.02 0.19 5.79
CA ALA A 45 1.63 -1.16 6.14
C ALA A 45 1.46 -1.38 7.65
N ILE A 46 2.28 -0.73 8.49
CA ILE A 46 2.16 -0.83 9.96
C ILE A 46 0.74 -0.50 10.43
N VAL A 47 0.19 0.62 9.94
CA VAL A 47 -1.17 1.04 10.32
C VAL A 47 -2.22 0.27 9.52
N TYR A 48 -2.03 0.18 8.20
CA TYR A 48 -3.05 -0.38 7.30
C TYR A 48 -3.27 -1.88 7.50
N LEU A 49 -2.19 -2.65 7.68
CA LEU A 49 -2.23 -4.10 7.95
C LEU A 49 -2.25 -4.41 9.45
N ASN A 50 -2.23 -3.39 10.31
CA ASN A 50 -2.25 -3.55 11.76
C ASN A 50 -1.09 -4.43 12.26
N LEU A 51 0.13 -4.11 11.86
CA LEU A 51 1.35 -4.76 12.33
C LEU A 51 1.63 -4.27 13.76
N LYS A 52 1.19 -5.04 14.76
CA LYS A 52 1.09 -4.61 16.16
C LYS A 52 2.39 -4.68 16.94
N ASP A 53 3.37 -5.40 16.45
CA ASP A 53 4.61 -5.67 17.17
C ASP A 53 5.83 -5.67 16.23
N LEU A 54 7.02 -5.55 16.84
CA LEU A 54 8.27 -5.51 16.09
C LEU A 54 8.52 -6.78 15.27
N GLU A 55 8.03 -7.93 15.71
CA GLU A 55 8.22 -9.19 14.97
C GLU A 55 7.40 -9.19 13.67
N SER A 56 6.16 -8.69 13.72
CA SER A 56 5.31 -8.54 12.53
C SER A 56 5.91 -7.57 11.51
N VAL A 57 6.53 -6.47 11.97
CA VAL A 57 7.24 -5.53 11.10
C VAL A 57 8.49 -6.17 10.51
N LYS A 58 9.28 -6.88 11.33
CA LYS A 58 10.48 -7.59 10.88
C LYS A 58 10.14 -8.64 9.82
N ASN A 59 9.11 -9.46 10.05
CA ASN A 59 8.67 -10.48 9.09
C ASN A 59 8.28 -9.86 7.74
N GLU A 60 7.61 -8.70 7.78
CA GLU A 60 7.23 -7.99 6.55
C GLU A 60 8.45 -7.42 5.82
N ILE A 61 9.46 -6.93 6.54
CA ILE A 61 10.74 -6.50 5.95
C ILE A 61 11.46 -7.69 5.31
N GLU A 62 11.56 -8.82 6.01
CA GLU A 62 12.18 -10.04 5.47
C GLU A 62 11.47 -10.53 4.21
N ARG A 63 10.13 -10.48 4.19
CA ARG A 63 9.32 -10.79 3.00
C ARG A 63 9.73 -9.91 1.81
N LEU A 64 9.79 -8.59 2.00
CA LEU A 64 10.21 -7.66 0.94
C LEU A 64 11.63 -7.95 0.42
N LEU A 65 12.57 -8.27 1.32
CA LEU A 65 13.95 -8.59 0.94
C LEU A 65 14.06 -9.90 0.17
N SER A 66 13.17 -10.87 0.42
CA SER A 66 13.15 -12.16 -0.28
C SER A 66 12.47 -12.12 -1.65
N GLU A 67 11.63 -11.12 -1.91
CA GLU A 67 10.90 -10.95 -3.18
C GLU A 67 11.66 -10.10 -4.22
N ARG A 68 12.90 -9.72 -3.90
CA ARG A 68 13.87 -9.13 -4.83
C ARG A 68 14.60 -10.20 -5.62
#